data_AF-A0A9E1W1P7-F1
#
_entry.id   AF-A0A9E1W1P7-F1
#
_cell.length_a   1.000
_cell.length_b   1.000
_cell.length_c   1.000
_cell.angle_alpha   90.00
_cell.angle_beta   90.00
_cell.angle_gamma   90.00
#
_symmetry.space_group_name_H-M   'P 1'
#
loop_
_entity.id
_entity.type
_entity.pdbx_description
1 polymer ?
#
loop_
_entity_poly.entity_id
_entity_poly.type
_entity_poly.pdbx_seq_one_letter_code
_entity_poly.pdbx_strand_id
1 'polypeptide(L)'
;MSKGAKFLFESAPDLPGNERVSQYGLALIRSVVSGLWNVTVEGVENVPLEGPAVITPNHLSFCDSIFVPYALPRRAWAIGKGEYMDDWKTKHLFPAFGMIPVDRTGGKAAMDALDTAAKVLDGGHLFMI
;
A
#
# COMPACT_ATOMS: atom_id res chain seq x y z
N MET A 1 -23.84 -21.57 -7.04
CA MET A 1 -23.21 -20.73 -8.07
C MET A 1 -23.09 -19.31 -7.53
N SER A 2 -21.95 -18.96 -6.91
CA SER A 2 -21.72 -17.61 -6.39
C SER A 2 -21.31 -16.70 -7.54
N LYS A 3 -22.09 -15.65 -7.82
CA LYS A 3 -21.75 -14.61 -8.78
C LYS A 3 -20.63 -13.78 -8.17
N GLY A 4 -19.40 -13.96 -8.64
CA GLY A 4 -18.25 -13.14 -8.23
C GLY A 4 -18.53 -11.67 -8.51
N ALA A 5 -18.38 -10.83 -7.49
CA ALA A 5 -18.49 -9.39 -7.63
C ALA A 5 -17.41 -8.91 -8.62
N LYS A 6 -17.82 -8.12 -9.61
CA LYS A 6 -16.93 -7.58 -10.63
C LYS A 6 -16.10 -6.48 -9.97
N PHE A 7 -14.85 -6.80 -9.60
CA PHE A 7 -13.93 -5.84 -9.03
C PHE A 7 -13.59 -4.78 -10.08
N LEU A 8 -13.86 -3.52 -9.77
CA LEU A 8 -13.54 -2.39 -10.64
C LEU A 8 -12.27 -1.73 -10.11
N PHE A 9 -11.37 -1.43 -11.03
CA PHE A 9 -10.07 -0.86 -10.74
C PHE A 9 -10.21 0.63 -10.40
N GLU A 10 -9.78 1.02 -9.20
CA GLU A 10 -9.79 2.41 -8.72
C GLU A 10 -8.35 2.83 -8.41
N SER A 11 -8.01 4.08 -8.75
CA SER A 11 -6.70 4.62 -8.44
C SER A 11 -6.58 4.81 -6.92
N ALA A 12 -5.38 4.62 -6.36
CA ALA A 12 -5.17 4.67 -4.91
C ALA A 12 -5.70 5.94 -4.20
N PRO A 13 -5.58 7.13 -4.81
CA PRO A 13 -6.24 8.36 -4.38
C PRO A 13 -7.77 8.27 -4.26
N ASP A 14 -8.41 7.44 -5.08
CA ASP A 14 -9.87 7.35 -5.23
C ASP A 14 -10.49 6.16 -4.49
N LEU A 15 -9.67 5.29 -3.87
CA LEU A 15 -10.16 4.09 -3.18
C LEU A 15 -10.91 4.45 -1.87
N PRO A 16 -12.08 3.85 -1.58
CA PRO A 16 -12.79 4.05 -0.33
C PRO A 16 -11.92 3.64 0.88
N GLY A 17 -11.69 4.58 1.81
CA GLY A 17 -10.79 4.44 2.96
C GLY A 17 -9.48 5.23 2.85
N ASN A 18 -9.24 5.88 1.71
CA ASN A 18 -8.05 6.70 1.48
C ASN A 18 -8.10 8.09 2.17
N GLU A 19 -9.28 8.61 2.49
CA GLU A 19 -9.43 9.97 3.03
C GLU A 19 -9.56 9.94 4.57
N ARG A 20 -8.62 10.60 5.28
CA ARG A 20 -8.48 10.70 6.75
C ARG A 20 -8.19 9.40 7.52
N VAL A 21 -8.87 8.30 7.21
CA VAL A 21 -8.70 6.99 7.89
C VAL A 21 -7.28 6.46 7.71
N SER A 22 -6.66 6.69 6.57
CA SER A 22 -5.26 6.32 6.27
C SER A 22 -4.24 7.04 7.15
N GLN A 23 -4.43 8.34 7.41
CA GLN A 23 -3.54 9.14 8.26
C GLN A 23 -3.62 8.70 9.73
N TYR A 24 -4.83 8.48 10.25
CA TYR A 24 -5.02 7.95 11.59
C TYR A 24 -4.57 6.49 11.73
N GLY A 25 -4.74 5.69 10.66
CA GLY A 25 -4.28 4.30 10.60
C GLY A 25 -2.75 4.20 10.70
N LEU A 26 -2.01 5.01 9.95
CA LEU A 26 -0.55 5.01 10.00
C LEU A 26 -0.02 5.47 11.37
N ALA A 27 -0.65 6.49 11.97
CA ALA A 27 -0.33 6.95 13.32
C ALA A 27 -0.58 5.86 14.38
N LEU A 28 -1.71 5.15 14.27
CA LEU A 28 -2.04 4.04 15.16
C LEU A 28 -1.04 2.89 15.02
N ILE A 29 -0.68 2.50 13.79
CA ILE A 29 0.34 1.47 13.54
C ILE A 29 1.65 1.87 14.21
N ARG A 30 2.09 3.12 14.04
CA ARG A 30 3.34 3.57 14.67
C ARG A 30 3.31 3.41 16.17
N SER A 31 2.25 3.85 16.83
CA SER A 31 2.10 3.67 18.27
C SER A 31 2.07 2.19 18.70
N VAL A 32 1.36 1.34 17.95
CA VAL A 32 1.27 -0.10 18.26
C VAL A 32 2.62 -0.79 18.04
N VAL A 33 3.29 -0.51 16.92
CA VAL A 33 4.57 -1.12 16.57
C VAL A 33 5.65 -0.72 17.56
N SER A 34 5.77 0.58 17.90
CA SER A 34 6.75 1.06 18.88
C SER A 34 6.48 0.53 20.29
N GLY A 35 5.23 0.18 20.63
CA GLY A 35 4.88 -0.39 21.93
C GLY A 35 5.13 -1.90 22.03
N LEU A 36 5.07 -2.63 20.92
CA LEU A 36 5.17 -4.09 20.88
C LEU A 36 6.55 -4.60 20.41
N TRP A 37 7.29 -3.80 19.65
CA TRP A 37 8.59 -4.16 19.09
C TRP A 37 9.64 -3.08 19.32
N ASN A 38 10.88 -3.51 19.53
CA ASN A 38 12.04 -2.62 19.54
C ASN A 38 12.59 -2.48 18.12
N VAL A 39 12.08 -1.50 17.36
CA VAL A 39 12.45 -1.26 15.96
C VAL A 39 13.45 -0.11 15.87
N THR A 40 14.62 -0.38 15.30
CA THR A 40 15.60 0.65 14.91
C THR A 40 15.43 0.98 13.44
N VAL A 41 15.39 2.27 13.10
CA VAL A 41 15.33 2.78 11.72
C VAL A 41 16.54 3.66 11.50
N GLU A 42 17.32 3.35 10.46
CA GLU A 42 18.52 4.11 10.07
C GLU A 42 18.37 4.61 8.64
N GLY A 43 18.89 5.80 8.33
CA GLY A 43 18.90 6.34 6.97
C GLY A 43 17.55 6.85 6.46
N VAL A 44 16.60 7.15 7.34
CA VAL A 44 15.26 7.66 6.99
C VAL A 44 15.32 9.00 6.24
N GLU A 45 16.35 9.79 6.51
CA GLU A 45 16.67 11.06 5.86
C GLU A 45 16.98 10.93 4.36
N ASN A 46 17.31 9.72 3.90
CA ASN A 46 17.53 9.44 2.48
C ASN A 46 16.20 9.29 1.70
N VAL A 47 15.07 9.17 2.40
CA VAL A 47 13.76 9.07 1.75
C VAL A 47 13.26 10.48 1.42
N PRO A 48 12.96 10.78 0.15
CA PRO A 48 12.47 12.10 -0.23
C PRO A 48 11.15 12.41 0.45
N LEU A 49 11.05 13.60 1.05
CA LEU A 49 9.82 14.07 1.70
C LEU A 49 8.77 14.53 0.69
N GLU A 50 9.20 14.89 -0.52
CA GLU A 50 8.36 15.38 -1.62
C GLU A 50 8.79 14.75 -2.95
N GLY A 51 7.87 14.68 -3.90
CA GLY A 51 8.11 14.06 -5.20
C GLY A 51 8.09 12.52 -5.19
N PRO A 52 8.25 11.91 -6.37
CA PRO A 52 8.16 10.47 -6.53
C PRO A 52 9.46 9.74 -6.23
N ALA A 53 9.33 8.52 -5.70
CA ALA A 53 10.43 7.58 -5.55
C ALA A 53 9.91 6.14 -5.50
N VAL A 54 10.78 5.20 -5.89
CA VAL A 54 10.51 3.77 -5.78
C VAL A 54 11.23 3.23 -4.53
N ILE A 55 10.48 2.56 -3.65
CA ILE A 55 10.98 1.88 -2.46
C ILE A 55 11.01 0.38 -2.74
N THR A 56 12.18 -0.23 -2.63
CA THR A 56 12.38 -1.65 -2.98
C THR A 56 12.84 -2.44 -1.74
N PRO A 57 11.94 -2.73 -0.78
CA PRO A 57 12.31 -3.52 0.38
C PRO A 57 12.58 -4.97 -0.03
N ASN A 58 13.44 -5.65 0.72
CA ASN A 58 13.47 -7.11 0.68
C ASN A 58 12.15 -7.65 1.25
N HIS A 59 11.50 -8.59 0.55
CA HIS A 59 10.24 -9.18 1.01
C HIS A 59 10.47 -10.55 1.65
N LEU A 60 10.69 -10.56 2.96
CA LEU A 60 11.00 -11.76 3.76
C LEU A 60 9.78 -12.30 4.51
N SER A 61 8.79 -11.45 4.80
CA SER A 61 7.66 -11.81 5.66
C SER A 61 6.37 -11.08 5.30
N PHE A 62 5.24 -11.65 5.69
CA PHE A 62 3.95 -10.94 5.61
C PHE A 62 3.98 -9.61 6.40
N CYS A 63 4.72 -9.58 7.51
CA CYS A 63 4.86 -8.41 8.37
C CYS A 63 5.56 -7.23 7.70
N ASP A 64 6.21 -7.41 6.55
CA ASP A 64 6.82 -6.32 5.79
C ASP A 64 5.77 -5.28 5.37
N SER A 65 4.52 -5.72 5.20
CA SER A 65 3.35 -4.86 4.95
C SER A 65 3.01 -3.90 6.10
N ILE A 66 3.63 -4.10 7.27
CA ILE A 66 3.47 -3.29 8.48
C ILE A 66 4.76 -2.51 8.77
N PHE A 67 5.90 -3.20 8.80
CA PHE A 67 7.17 -2.60 9.22
C PHE A 67 7.76 -1.65 8.19
N VAL A 68 7.57 -1.89 6.88
CA VAL A 68 8.08 -0.96 5.86
C VAL A 68 7.28 0.35 5.88
N PRO A 69 5.94 0.36 5.85
CA PRO A 69 5.17 1.60 6.02
C PRO A 69 5.42 2.31 7.36
N TYR A 70 5.71 1.56 8.43
CA TYR A 70 6.09 2.13 9.73
C TYR A 70 7.37 2.97 9.64
N ALA A 71 8.41 2.44 8.98
CA ALA A 71 9.74 3.03 8.90
C ALA A 71 9.82 4.23 7.95
N LEU A 72 8.93 4.31 6.95
CA LEU A 72 8.93 5.40 5.97
C LEU A 72 8.36 6.71 6.57
N PRO A 73 8.93 7.89 6.24
CA PRO A 73 8.47 9.17 6.79
C PRO A 73 7.12 9.60 6.22
N ARG A 74 6.78 9.13 5.01
CA ARG A 74 5.51 9.37 4.31
C ARG A 74 5.01 8.08 3.69
N ARG A 75 3.72 8.06 3.34
CA ARG A 75 3.04 6.88 2.81
C ARG A 75 3.66 6.42 1.50
N ALA A 76 3.76 5.10 1.35
CA ALA A 76 4.06 4.42 0.10
C ALA A 76 2.87 3.57 -0.35
N TRP A 77 2.82 3.33 -1.65
CA TRP A 77 1.75 2.58 -2.30
C TRP A 77 2.29 1.33 -2.95
N ALA A 78 1.64 0.19 -2.76
CA ALA A 78 2.08 -1.09 -3.30
C ALA A 78 0.93 -1.79 -4.01
N ILE A 79 1.22 -2.53 -5.07
CA ILE A 79 0.22 -3.32 -5.76
C ILE A 79 0.02 -4.65 -5.05
N GLY A 80 -1.22 -4.94 -4.65
CA GLY A 80 -1.60 -6.15 -3.93
C GLY A 80 -2.64 -6.98 -4.66
N LYS A 81 -2.79 -8.24 -4.25
CA LYS A 81 -3.77 -9.15 -4.83
C LYS A 81 -5.20 -8.69 -4.49
N GLY A 82 -6.06 -8.55 -5.49
CA GLY A 82 -7.45 -8.11 -5.30
C GLY A 82 -8.30 -9.00 -4.38
N GLU A 83 -7.96 -10.28 -4.21
CA GLU A 83 -8.66 -11.22 -3.31
C GLU A 83 -8.67 -10.75 -1.84
N TYR A 84 -7.74 -9.88 -1.44
CA TYR A 84 -7.78 -9.25 -0.13
C TYR A 84 -8.95 -8.28 0.06
N MET A 85 -9.70 -7.96 -0.99
CA MET A 85 -10.92 -7.17 -0.92
C MET A 85 -12.17 -8.00 -0.61
N ASP A 86 -12.04 -9.34 -0.57
CA ASP A 86 -13.17 -10.25 -0.35
C ASP A 86 -13.58 -10.35 1.14
N ASP A 87 -12.68 -10.05 2.08
CA ASP A 87 -12.97 -9.97 3.51
C ASP A 87 -13.19 -8.49 3.94
N TRP A 88 -14.26 -8.26 4.70
CA TRP A 88 -14.66 -6.94 5.18
C TRP A 88 -13.60 -6.26 6.05
N LYS A 89 -12.75 -7.03 6.75
CA LYS A 89 -11.65 -6.50 7.56
C LYS A 89 -10.52 -5.97 6.69
N THR A 90 -10.09 -6.77 5.72
CA THR A 90 -8.93 -6.49 4.86
C THR A 90 -9.25 -5.47 3.78
N LYS A 91 -10.51 -5.39 3.36
CA LYS A 91 -11.04 -4.40 2.40
C LYS A 91 -10.83 -2.95 2.84
N HIS A 92 -10.82 -2.67 4.14
CA HIS A 92 -10.57 -1.31 4.65
C HIS A 92 -9.13 -1.13 5.13
N LEU A 93 -8.53 -2.19 5.67
CA LEU A 93 -7.21 -2.15 6.28
C LEU A 93 -6.09 -1.99 5.25
N PHE A 94 -6.08 -2.81 4.20
CA PHE A 94 -4.98 -2.78 3.24
C PHE A 94 -4.96 -1.54 2.34
N PRO A 95 -6.10 -1.02 1.87
CA PRO A 95 -6.10 0.26 1.16
C PRO A 95 -5.63 1.39 2.06
N ALA A 96 -6.01 1.41 3.35
CA ALA A 96 -5.50 2.38 4.32
C ALA A 96 -3.97 2.33 4.45
N PHE A 97 -3.35 1.17 4.24
CA PHE A 97 -1.90 0.97 4.28
C PHE A 97 -1.19 1.22 2.93
N GLY A 98 -1.94 1.67 1.92
CA GLY A 98 -1.38 1.99 0.61
C GLY A 98 -1.39 0.82 -0.37
N MET A 99 -2.07 -0.29 -0.05
CA MET A 99 -2.25 -1.35 -1.03
C MET A 99 -3.25 -0.94 -2.10
N ILE A 100 -2.85 -1.02 -3.36
CA ILE A 100 -3.69 -0.88 -4.54
C ILE A 100 -4.08 -2.29 -4.98
N PRO A 101 -5.33 -2.72 -4.74
CA PRO A 101 -5.82 -4.01 -5.23
C PRO A 101 -5.83 -4.04 -6.76
N VAL A 102 -5.21 -5.06 -7.34
CA VAL A 102 -5.28 -5.32 -8.79
C VAL A 102 -5.77 -6.74 -9.04
N ASP A 103 -6.56 -6.91 -10.10
CA ASP A 103 -6.90 -8.23 -10.60
C ASP A 103 -5.69 -8.78 -11.35
N ARG A 104 -5.14 -9.90 -10.88
CA ARG A 104 -3.97 -10.58 -11.48
C ARG A 104 -4.37 -11.67 -12.47
N THR A 105 -5.67 -11.82 -12.78
CA THR A 105 -6.14 -12.83 -13.72
C THR A 105 -6.05 -12.35 -15.17
N GLY A 106 -5.26 -13.05 -15.99
CA GLY A 106 -5.10 -12.79 -17.43
C GLY A 106 -3.92 -11.88 -17.80
N GLY A 107 -3.45 -12.00 -19.06
CA GLY A 107 -2.21 -11.36 -19.52
C GLY A 107 -2.20 -9.82 -19.53
N LYS A 108 -3.36 -9.16 -19.48
CA LYS A 108 -3.48 -7.69 -19.43
C LYS A 108 -3.15 -7.12 -18.04
N ALA A 109 -3.27 -7.93 -16.99
CA ALA A 109 -3.07 -7.52 -15.60
C ALA A 109 -1.67 -6.93 -15.31
N ALA A 110 -0.64 -7.42 -16.01
CA ALA A 110 0.72 -6.91 -15.84
C ALA A 110 0.88 -5.47 -16.35
N MET A 111 0.23 -5.14 -17.46
CA MET A 111 0.23 -3.78 -18.00
C MET A 111 -0.58 -2.83 -17.12
N ASP A 112 -1.75 -3.26 -16.65
CA ASP A 112 -2.58 -2.45 -15.76
C ASP A 112 -1.86 -2.14 -14.44
N ALA A 113 -1.05 -3.07 -13.93
CA ALA A 113 -0.20 -2.86 -12.76
C ALA A 113 0.91 -1.82 -13.04
N LEU A 114 1.58 -1.88 -14.20
CA LEU A 114 2.60 -0.91 -14.58
C LEU A 114 2.01 0.49 -14.77
N ASP A 115 0.86 0.61 -15.44
CA ASP A 115 0.16 1.89 -15.63
C ASP A 115 -0.24 2.51 -14.29
N THR A 116 -0.57 1.67 -13.31
CA THR A 116 -0.92 2.11 -11.96
C THR A 116 0.29 2.59 -11.19
N ALA A 117 1.40 1.85 -11.26
CA ALA A 117 2.67 2.30 -10.69
C ALA A 117 3.08 3.65 -11.28
N ALA A 118 2.95 3.83 -12.60
CA ALA A 118 3.22 5.09 -13.29
C ALA A 118 2.33 6.23 -12.75
N LYS A 119 1.01 6.02 -12.61
CA LYS A 119 0.10 7.03 -12.04
C LYS A 119 0.46 7.45 -10.61
N VAL A 120 0.90 6.50 -9.77
CA VAL A 120 1.36 6.80 -8.41
C VAL A 120 2.58 7.72 -8.44
N LEU A 121 3.56 7.41 -9.31
CA LEU A 121 4.77 8.21 -9.46
C LEU A 121 4.48 9.58 -10.11
N ASP A 122 3.61 9.65 -11.11
CA ASP A 122 3.18 10.92 -11.74
C ASP A 122 2.46 11.83 -10.73
N GLY A 123 1.76 11.25 -9.75
CA GLY A 123 1.18 11.97 -8.61
C GLY A 123 2.19 12.44 -7.55
N GLY A 124 3.49 12.17 -7.75
CA GLY A 124 4.54 12.53 -6.82
C GLY A 124 4.53 11.70 -5.53
N HIS A 125 4.09 10.44 -5.60
CA HIS A 125 4.00 9.54 -4.47
C HIS A 125 5.13 8.50 -4.42
N LEU A 126 5.32 7.87 -3.26
CA LEU A 126 6.24 6.74 -3.14
C LEU A 126 5.53 5.48 -3.63
N PHE A 127 6.18 4.72 -4.52
CA PHE A 127 5.70 3.41 -4.97
C PHE A 127 6.60 2.31 -4.41
N MET A 128 6.02 1.21 -3.93
CA MET A 128 6.73 0.10 -3.31
C MET A 128 6.56 -1.17 -4.15
N ILE A 129 7.68 -1.86 -4.42
CA ILE A 129 7.75 -3.10 -5.20
C ILE A 129 8.71 -4.12 -4.60
#